data_AF-T1BPZ3-F1
#
_entry.id   AF-T1BPZ3-F1
#
_cell.length_a   1.000
_cell.length_b   1.000
_cell.length_c   1.000
_cell.angle_alpha   90.00
_cell.angle_beta   90.00
_cell.angle_gamma   90.00
#
_symmetry.space_group_name_H-M   'P 1'
#
loop_
_entity.id
_entity.type
_entity.pdbx_description
1 polymer ?
#
loop_
_entity_poly.entity_id
_entity_poly.type
_entity_poly.pdbx_seq_one_letter_code
_entity_poly.pdbx_strand_id
1 'polypeptide(L)'
;LTHARLGPGSVFIPVAGGILVGLIARYGSKKIRGHGIPEALDSILTGASRIEPKVAFWKPLSSAIAIGTGGPFGAEGPIIMTGGALASLFAQFFRLSAPERKTLLAAGAAAGMTGIFGTPIAAVLLAIEVLLFEWKPRSFVPVTVSVIVAIAWRPWLVGPWPLFPHAGLPAMPWWGLGLCAGVGVVAGLQSALTTAALYRCEELYEKLPIHWMWWPALGGIIVGLGGLIDPAALASATTR
;
A
#
# COMPACT_ATOMS: atom_id res chain seq x y z
N LEU A 1 -13.50 -24.13 4.38
CA LEU A 1 -12.78 -25.11 3.55
C LEU A 1 -11.31 -25.04 3.94
N THR A 2 -10.92 -25.99 4.78
CA THR A 2 -9.70 -26.05 5.58
C THR A 2 -8.67 -26.92 4.85
N HIS A 3 -7.40 -26.49 4.84
CA HIS A 3 -6.22 -27.26 4.41
C HIS A 3 -6.13 -27.67 2.92
N ALA A 4 -6.14 -26.70 2.00
CA ALA A 4 -5.40 -26.91 0.76
C ALA A 4 -3.90 -26.89 1.11
N ARG A 5 -3.30 -28.05 1.40
CA ARG A 5 -1.84 -28.16 1.52
C ARG A 5 -1.26 -27.79 0.16
N LEU A 6 -0.61 -26.63 0.10
CA LEU A 6 0.06 -26.20 -1.12
C LEU A 6 1.16 -27.22 -1.43
N GLY A 7 1.17 -27.73 -2.66
CA GLY A 7 2.22 -28.65 -3.10
C GLY A 7 3.58 -27.95 -3.12
N PRO A 8 4.71 -28.70 -3.08
CA PRO A 8 6.05 -28.10 -3.11
C PRO A 8 6.29 -27.14 -4.28
N GLY A 9 5.55 -27.31 -5.39
CA GLY A 9 5.59 -26.43 -6.55
C GLY A 9 5.06 -25.01 -6.30
N SER A 10 4.32 -24.76 -5.23
CA SER A 10 3.80 -23.41 -4.91
C SER A 10 4.90 -22.42 -4.58
N VAL A 11 6.07 -22.89 -4.14
CA VAL A 11 7.25 -22.06 -3.84
C VAL A 11 7.75 -21.33 -5.09
N PHE A 12 7.58 -21.93 -6.28
CA PHE A 12 8.05 -21.31 -7.52
C PHE A 12 7.24 -20.08 -7.92
N ILE A 13 5.99 -19.95 -7.45
CA ILE A 13 5.10 -18.84 -7.81
C ILE A 13 5.62 -17.50 -7.27
N PRO A 14 5.86 -17.31 -5.95
CA PRO A 14 6.42 -16.06 -5.44
C PRO A 14 7.85 -15.81 -5.92
N VAL A 15 8.62 -16.87 -6.21
CA VAL A 15 9.97 -16.71 -6.82
C VAL A 15 9.88 -16.15 -8.24
N ALA A 16 9.00 -16.70 -9.08
CA ALA A 16 8.77 -16.20 -10.43
C ALA A 16 8.26 -14.75 -10.41
N GLY A 17 7.33 -14.43 -9.50
CA GLY A 17 6.88 -13.07 -9.24
C GLY A 17 8.02 -12.13 -8.85
N GLY A 18 8.88 -12.56 -7.93
CA GLY A 18 10.08 -11.82 -7.52
C GLY A 18 11.05 -11.55 -8.66
N ILE A 19 11.30 -12.54 -9.53
CA ILE A 19 12.15 -12.37 -10.72
C ILE A 19 11.54 -11.33 -11.67
N LEU A 20 10.24 -11.41 -11.96
CA LEU A 20 9.55 -10.46 -12.83
C LEU A 20 9.60 -9.03 -12.25
N VAL A 21 9.31 -8.87 -10.96
CA VAL A 21 9.41 -7.58 -10.27
C VAL A 21 10.83 -7.03 -10.31
N GLY A 22 11.84 -7.88 -10.10
CA GLY A 22 13.25 -7.53 -10.24
C GLY A 22 13.59 -7.00 -11.63
N LEU A 23 13.14 -7.70 -12.68
CA LEU A 23 13.35 -7.29 -14.08
C LEU A 23 12.65 -5.96 -14.39
N ILE A 24 11.40 -5.79 -13.94
CA ILE A 24 10.65 -4.54 -14.07
C ILE A 24 11.40 -3.39 -13.38
N ALA A 25 11.93 -3.60 -12.17
CA ALA A 25 12.70 -2.58 -11.47
C ALA A 25 14.03 -2.25 -12.17
N ARG A 26 14.70 -3.25 -12.77
CA ARG A 26 15.95 -3.06 -13.52
C ARG A 26 15.76 -2.28 -14.82
N TYR A 27 14.76 -2.66 -15.62
CA TYR A 27 14.57 -2.11 -16.96
C TYR A 27 13.55 -0.96 -17.02
N GLY A 28 12.64 -0.87 -16.05
CA GLY A 28 11.61 0.17 -15.98
C GLY A 28 12.10 1.44 -15.29
N SER A 29 12.40 1.35 -13.99
CA SER A 29 12.94 2.45 -13.18
C SER A 29 13.38 1.96 -11.80
N LYS A 30 14.51 2.45 -11.30
CA LYS A 30 14.97 2.16 -9.93
C LYS A 30 13.99 2.67 -8.85
N LYS A 31 13.17 3.69 -9.16
CA LYS A 31 12.13 4.27 -8.27
C LYS A 31 10.92 3.34 -8.05
N ILE A 32 10.88 2.20 -8.75
CA ILE A 32 9.87 1.15 -8.54
C ILE A 32 10.10 0.42 -7.21
N ARG A 33 11.34 0.39 -6.72
CA ARG A 33 11.69 -0.15 -5.41
C ARG A 33 11.02 0.67 -4.30
N GLY A 34 10.80 0.01 -3.15
CA GLY A 34 10.25 0.60 -1.93
C GLY A 34 8.72 0.44 -1.78
N HIS A 35 8.17 1.11 -0.77
CA HIS A 35 6.89 0.76 -0.15
C HIS A 35 5.66 1.55 -0.65
N GLY A 36 5.87 2.60 -1.45
CA GLY A 36 4.80 3.42 -2.05
C GLY A 36 4.58 4.76 -1.35
N ILE A 37 4.24 4.74 -0.06
CA ILE A 37 3.94 5.97 0.73
C ILE A 37 5.16 6.88 0.87
N PRO A 38 6.36 6.39 1.26
CA PRO A 38 7.54 7.24 1.38
C PRO A 38 7.92 7.95 0.06
N GLU A 39 7.68 7.31 -1.08
CA GLU A 39 7.99 7.85 -2.39
C GLU A 39 6.93 8.84 -2.86
N ALA A 40 5.66 8.62 -2.50
CA ALA A 40 4.62 9.63 -2.67
C ALA A 40 4.97 10.88 -1.83
N LEU A 41 5.38 10.70 -0.58
CA LEU A 41 5.86 11.77 0.30
C LEU A 41 7.09 12.49 -0.27
N ASP A 42 8.10 11.77 -0.71
CA ASP A 42 9.29 12.35 -1.33
C ASP A 42 8.91 13.19 -2.56
N SER A 43 8.02 12.68 -3.41
CA SER A 43 7.52 13.45 -4.56
C SER A 43 6.83 14.75 -4.14
N ILE A 44 6.09 14.75 -3.01
CA ILE A 44 5.41 15.93 -2.48
C ILE A 44 6.43 16.93 -1.90
N LEU A 45 7.37 16.46 -1.09
CA LEU A 45 8.31 17.27 -0.32
C LEU A 45 9.45 17.82 -1.17
N THR A 46 10.02 17.01 -2.07
CA THR A 46 11.23 17.35 -2.83
C THR A 46 10.97 17.46 -4.33
N GLY A 47 9.99 16.72 -4.86
CA GLY A 47 9.71 16.61 -6.30
C GLY A 47 8.71 17.61 -6.88
N ALA A 48 8.30 18.63 -6.11
CA ALA A 48 7.21 19.54 -6.46
C ALA A 48 5.92 18.80 -6.88
N SER A 49 5.64 17.66 -6.24
CA SER A 49 4.52 16.75 -6.51
C SER A 49 4.46 16.19 -7.94
N ARG A 50 5.58 16.14 -8.65
CA ARG A 50 5.66 15.52 -10.00
C ARG A 50 5.98 14.05 -9.90
N ILE A 51 5.14 13.23 -10.51
CA ILE A 51 5.36 11.79 -10.65
C ILE A 51 5.65 11.47 -12.12
N GLU A 52 6.69 10.67 -12.35
CA GLU A 52 7.10 10.25 -13.69
C GLU A 52 6.09 9.23 -14.27
N PRO A 53 5.67 9.35 -15.54
CA PRO A 53 4.73 8.41 -16.16
C PRO A 53 5.19 6.95 -16.10
N LYS A 54 6.50 6.71 -16.23
CA LYS A 54 7.07 5.36 -16.11
C LYS A 54 6.83 4.77 -14.72
N VAL A 55 7.04 5.54 -13.67
CA VAL A 55 6.83 5.09 -12.28
C VAL A 55 5.33 4.90 -12.01
N ALA A 56 4.50 5.81 -12.51
CA ALA A 56 3.04 5.73 -12.41
C ALA A 56 2.46 4.42 -12.98
N PHE A 57 3.07 3.87 -14.03
CA PHE A 57 2.63 2.61 -14.65
C PHE A 57 3.32 1.39 -14.03
N TRP A 58 4.66 1.40 -13.96
CA TRP A 58 5.41 0.20 -13.59
C TRP A 58 5.30 -0.15 -12.11
N LYS A 59 5.15 0.83 -11.21
CA LYS A 59 5.08 0.57 -9.76
C LYS A 59 3.77 -0.12 -9.35
N PRO A 60 2.58 0.32 -9.80
CA PRO A 60 1.35 -0.43 -9.55
C PRO A 60 1.38 -1.83 -10.15
N LEU A 61 1.93 -1.97 -11.38
CA LEU A 61 2.04 -3.27 -12.04
C LEU A 61 2.97 -4.22 -11.28
N SER A 62 4.13 -3.75 -10.80
CA SER A 62 5.03 -4.58 -10.00
C SER A 62 4.39 -5.03 -8.70
N SER A 63 3.62 -4.15 -8.04
CA SER A 63 2.90 -4.50 -6.81
C SER A 63 1.79 -5.50 -7.06
N ALA A 64 1.05 -5.36 -8.17
CA ALA A 64 0.03 -6.33 -8.57
C ALA A 64 0.64 -7.72 -8.83
N ILE A 65 1.81 -7.78 -9.48
CA ILE A 65 2.55 -9.03 -9.68
C ILE A 65 3.03 -9.60 -8.35
N ALA A 66 3.63 -8.79 -7.49
CA ALA A 66 4.16 -9.23 -6.20
C ALA A 66 3.04 -9.80 -5.30
N ILE A 67 1.93 -9.09 -5.15
CA ILE A 67 0.78 -9.51 -4.34
C ILE A 67 0.09 -10.71 -4.99
N GLY A 68 -0.16 -10.66 -6.30
CA GLY A 68 -0.84 -11.72 -7.05
C GLY A 68 -0.07 -13.04 -7.11
N THR A 69 1.26 -13.00 -6.95
CA THR A 69 2.11 -14.20 -6.87
C THR A 69 2.33 -14.69 -5.43
N GLY A 70 1.64 -14.10 -4.45
CA GLY A 70 1.65 -14.55 -3.05
C GLY A 70 2.60 -13.81 -2.13
N GLY A 71 3.24 -12.73 -2.59
CA GLY A 71 4.08 -11.87 -1.75
C GLY A 71 3.27 -11.22 -0.62
N PRO A 72 3.78 -11.19 0.63
CA PRO A 72 3.03 -10.80 1.83
C PRO A 72 2.96 -9.27 1.99
N PHE A 73 2.44 -8.59 0.97
CA PHE A 73 2.37 -7.13 0.93
C PHE A 73 0.93 -6.64 1.06
N GLY A 74 0.75 -5.54 1.80
CA GLY A 74 -0.50 -4.80 1.81
C GLY A 74 -0.69 -4.01 0.50
N ALA A 75 -1.93 -3.87 0.06
CA ALA A 75 -2.25 -3.08 -1.14
C ALA A 75 -2.27 -1.56 -0.90
N GLU A 76 -2.20 -1.10 0.35
CA GLU A 76 -2.37 0.30 0.75
C GLU A 76 -1.41 1.27 0.05
N GLY A 77 -0.09 1.03 0.17
CA GLY A 77 0.94 1.86 -0.45
C GLY A 77 0.81 1.93 -1.99
N PRO A 78 0.68 0.80 -2.69
CA PRO A 78 0.42 0.79 -4.13
C PRO A 78 -0.84 1.55 -4.54
N ILE A 79 -1.94 1.45 -3.80
CA ILE A 79 -3.20 2.15 -4.10
C ILE A 79 -3.03 3.66 -3.96
N ILE A 80 -2.44 4.12 -2.86
CA ILE A 80 -2.13 5.54 -2.58
C ILE A 80 -1.23 6.10 -3.70
N MET A 81 -0.17 5.37 -4.04
CA MET A 81 0.77 5.76 -5.09
C MET A 81 0.09 5.83 -6.46
N THR A 82 -0.75 4.85 -6.81
CA THR A 82 -1.46 4.83 -8.10
C THR A 82 -2.40 6.02 -8.24
N GLY A 83 -3.25 6.25 -7.24
CA GLY A 83 -4.19 7.36 -7.24
C GLY A 83 -3.48 8.71 -7.29
N GLY A 84 -2.43 8.89 -6.48
CA GLY A 84 -1.62 10.11 -6.49
C GLY A 84 -0.86 10.31 -7.80
N ALA A 85 -0.35 9.25 -8.40
CA ALA A 85 0.33 9.30 -9.70
C ALA A 85 -0.60 9.74 -10.82
N LEU A 86 -1.79 9.15 -10.93
CA LEU A 86 -2.77 9.53 -11.95
C LEU A 86 -3.16 11.01 -11.82
N ALA A 87 -3.43 11.46 -10.59
CA ALA A 87 -3.78 12.86 -10.35
C ALA A 87 -2.60 13.82 -10.59
N SER A 88 -1.37 13.41 -10.26
CA SER A 88 -0.16 14.18 -10.58
C SER A 88 0.06 14.28 -12.09
N LEU A 89 -0.13 13.21 -12.84
CA LEU A 89 -0.02 13.21 -14.31
C LEU A 89 -1.09 14.10 -14.94
N PHE A 90 -2.33 14.03 -14.45
CA PHE A 90 -3.40 14.95 -14.85
C PHE A 90 -2.99 16.40 -14.59
N ALA A 91 -2.52 16.72 -13.39
CA ALA A 91 -2.09 18.06 -13.03
C ALA A 91 -0.89 18.56 -13.89
N GLN A 92 0.02 17.66 -14.26
CA GLN A 92 1.14 17.98 -15.15
C GLN A 92 0.67 18.24 -16.58
N PHE A 93 -0.28 17.46 -17.09
CA PHE A 93 -0.87 17.66 -18.42
C PHE A 93 -1.54 19.03 -18.53
N PHE A 94 -2.30 19.44 -17.52
CA PHE A 94 -2.92 20.77 -17.42
C PHE A 94 -1.98 21.87 -16.92
N ARG A 95 -0.69 21.58 -16.73
CA ARG A 95 0.36 22.53 -16.30
C ARG A 95 0.02 23.30 -15.01
N LEU A 96 -0.66 22.63 -14.08
CA LEU A 96 -1.04 23.22 -12.80
C LEU A 96 0.18 23.54 -11.93
N SER A 97 0.01 24.52 -11.04
CA SER A 97 1.06 24.95 -10.11
C SER A 97 1.46 23.83 -9.15
N ALA A 98 2.63 23.96 -8.51
CA ALA A 98 3.09 22.96 -7.54
C ALA A 98 2.10 22.75 -6.36
N PRO A 99 1.53 23.80 -5.75
CA PRO A 99 0.51 23.63 -4.70
C PRO A 99 -0.75 22.92 -5.20
N GLU A 100 -1.26 23.27 -6.39
CA GLU A 100 -2.45 22.61 -6.96
C GLU A 100 -2.19 21.15 -7.29
N ARG A 101 -1.01 20.84 -7.83
CA ARG A 101 -0.58 19.47 -8.09
C ARG A 101 -0.43 18.67 -6.80
N LYS A 102 0.11 19.29 -5.73
CA LYS A 102 0.18 18.66 -4.40
C LYS A 102 -1.20 18.30 -3.89
N THR A 103 -2.16 19.23 -3.97
CA THR A 103 -3.56 19.00 -3.58
C THR A 103 -4.19 17.87 -4.42
N LEU A 104 -4.02 17.88 -5.74
CA LEU A 104 -4.58 16.84 -6.61
C LEU A 104 -3.95 15.48 -6.38
N LEU A 105 -2.63 15.40 -6.19
CA LEU A 105 -1.93 14.16 -5.85
C LEU A 105 -2.51 13.57 -4.55
N ALA A 106 -2.65 14.38 -3.50
CA ALA A 106 -3.26 13.94 -2.25
C ALA A 106 -4.73 13.53 -2.42
N ALA A 107 -5.51 14.26 -3.22
CA ALA A 107 -6.90 13.93 -3.53
C ALA A 107 -7.01 12.59 -4.28
N GLY A 108 -6.18 12.37 -5.30
CA GLY A 108 -6.11 11.10 -6.03
C GLY A 108 -5.72 9.92 -5.13
N ALA A 109 -4.75 10.11 -4.24
CA ALA A 109 -4.35 9.11 -3.24
C ALA A 109 -5.51 8.77 -2.28
N ALA A 110 -6.21 9.77 -1.76
CA ALA A 110 -7.37 9.59 -0.88
C ALA A 110 -8.55 8.91 -1.60
N ALA A 111 -8.81 9.30 -2.85
CA ALA A 111 -9.82 8.68 -3.70
C ALA A 111 -9.49 7.21 -3.99
N GLY A 112 -8.23 6.88 -4.27
CA GLY A 112 -7.77 5.49 -4.43
C GLY A 112 -8.01 4.65 -3.18
N MET A 113 -7.58 5.15 -2.01
CA MET A 113 -7.81 4.48 -0.72
C MET A 113 -9.30 4.27 -0.46
N THR A 114 -10.13 5.28 -0.71
CA THR A 114 -11.58 5.21 -0.53
C THR A 114 -12.23 4.22 -1.48
N GLY A 115 -11.86 4.22 -2.76
CA GLY A 115 -12.43 3.36 -3.77
C GLY A 115 -12.21 1.88 -3.47
N ILE A 116 -11.03 1.52 -2.96
CA ILE A 116 -10.73 0.13 -2.61
C ILE A 116 -11.25 -0.22 -1.22
N PHE A 117 -10.83 0.52 -0.19
CA PHE A 117 -11.10 0.17 1.21
C PHE A 117 -12.49 0.58 1.70
N GLY A 118 -13.16 1.51 1.03
CA GLY A 118 -14.46 2.02 1.47
C GLY A 118 -14.37 2.89 2.74
N THR A 119 -13.22 3.52 2.98
CA THR A 119 -12.90 4.26 4.22
C THR A 119 -12.74 5.77 3.98
N PRO A 120 -13.80 6.49 3.56
CA PRO A 120 -13.69 7.89 3.12
C PRO A 120 -13.11 8.82 4.20
N ILE A 121 -13.57 8.69 5.44
CA ILE A 121 -13.12 9.55 6.55
C ILE A 121 -11.64 9.32 6.85
N ALA A 122 -11.20 8.06 6.94
CA ALA A 122 -9.81 7.71 7.20
C ALA A 122 -8.90 8.19 6.05
N ALA A 123 -9.34 8.08 4.80
CA ALA A 123 -8.59 8.54 3.64
C ALA A 123 -8.39 10.07 3.61
N VAL A 124 -9.42 10.84 4.01
CA VAL A 124 -9.30 12.30 4.15
C VAL A 124 -8.30 12.67 5.25
N LEU A 125 -8.39 12.03 6.42
CA LEU A 125 -7.45 12.27 7.52
C LEU A 125 -6.02 11.92 7.13
N LEU A 126 -5.80 10.76 6.51
CA LEU A 126 -4.50 10.35 5.99
C LEU A 126 -3.94 11.38 5.00
N ALA A 127 -4.75 11.88 4.07
CA ALA A 127 -4.31 12.87 3.11
C ALA A 127 -3.90 14.18 3.77
N ILE A 128 -4.62 14.63 4.80
CA ILE A 128 -4.32 15.88 5.50
C ILE A 128 -3.09 15.74 6.39
N GLU A 129 -3.03 14.68 7.20
CA GLU A 129 -2.00 14.47 8.21
C GLU A 129 -0.68 14.01 7.61
N VAL A 130 -0.73 13.13 6.60
CA VAL A 130 0.48 12.51 6.03
C VAL A 130 0.89 13.17 4.73
N LEU A 131 -0.03 13.49 3.81
CA LEU A 131 0.38 13.96 2.47
C LEU A 131 0.47 15.50 2.40
N LEU A 132 -0.48 16.21 2.99
CA LEU A 132 -0.60 17.65 2.83
C LEU A 132 0.09 18.45 3.93
N PHE A 133 0.02 17.99 5.18
CA PHE A 133 0.46 18.70 6.38
C PHE A 133 -0.20 20.09 6.52
N GLU A 134 -1.42 20.27 6.02
CA GLU A 134 -2.15 21.54 6.15
C GLU A 134 -3.67 21.36 6.19
N TRP A 135 -4.32 22.13 7.07
CA TRP A 135 -5.78 22.21 7.20
C TRP A 135 -6.30 23.50 6.54
N LYS A 136 -6.28 23.56 5.21
CA LYS A 136 -6.80 24.72 4.45
C LYS A 136 -7.96 24.31 3.55
N PRO A 137 -9.03 25.11 3.43
CA PRO A 137 -10.16 24.82 2.53
C PRO A 137 -9.73 24.54 1.09
N ARG A 138 -8.72 25.25 0.59
CA ARG A 138 -8.17 25.06 -0.77
C ARG A 138 -7.68 23.63 -1.03
N SER A 139 -7.20 22.92 0.00
CA SER A 139 -6.71 21.55 -0.11
C SER A 139 -7.74 20.53 0.39
N PHE A 140 -8.46 20.87 1.46
CA PHE A 140 -9.48 20.02 2.07
C PHE A 140 -10.67 19.75 1.13
N VAL A 141 -11.20 20.79 0.47
CA VAL A 141 -12.40 20.66 -0.36
C VAL A 141 -12.14 19.72 -1.56
N PRO A 142 -11.06 19.87 -2.35
CA PRO A 142 -10.78 18.93 -3.45
C PRO A 142 -10.58 17.48 -2.99
N VAL A 143 -9.88 17.27 -1.87
CA VAL A 143 -9.68 15.92 -1.30
C VAL A 143 -11.03 15.31 -0.92
N THR A 144 -11.85 16.03 -0.17
CA THR A 144 -13.17 15.54 0.26
C THR A 144 -14.09 15.26 -0.93
N VAL A 145 -14.12 16.14 -1.94
CA VAL A 145 -14.91 15.91 -3.16
C VAL A 145 -14.45 14.65 -3.89
N SER A 146 -13.13 14.46 -4.06
CA SER A 146 -12.60 13.27 -4.72
C SER A 146 -12.96 11.97 -4.01
N VAL A 147 -12.96 11.99 -2.67
CA VAL A 147 -13.34 10.87 -1.80
C VAL A 147 -14.84 10.58 -1.90
N ILE A 148 -15.70 11.62 -1.92
CA ILE A 148 -17.15 11.47 -2.11
C ILE A 148 -17.45 10.84 -3.47
N VAL A 149 -16.75 11.27 -4.52
CA VAL A 149 -16.90 10.66 -5.85
C VAL A 149 -16.44 9.19 -5.80
N ALA A 150 -15.29 8.90 -5.20
CA ALA A 150 -14.79 7.53 -5.10
C ALA A 150 -15.74 6.59 -4.34
N ILE A 151 -16.28 7.02 -3.19
CA ILE A 151 -17.21 6.21 -2.41
C ILE A 151 -18.55 6.04 -3.12
N ALA A 152 -19.01 7.07 -3.83
CA ALA A 152 -20.21 6.98 -4.65
C ALA A 152 -20.04 5.90 -5.72
N TRP A 153 -18.89 5.86 -6.41
CA TRP A 153 -18.64 4.89 -7.49
C TRP A 153 -18.34 3.46 -7.02
N ARG A 154 -17.86 3.30 -5.78
CA ARG A 154 -17.39 2.02 -5.23
C ARG A 154 -18.39 0.86 -5.37
N PRO A 155 -19.70 1.01 -5.10
CA PRO A 155 -20.65 -0.10 -5.22
C PRO A 155 -20.72 -0.73 -6.61
N TRP A 156 -20.48 0.05 -7.67
CA TRP A 156 -20.50 -0.45 -9.05
C TRP A 156 -19.17 -1.04 -9.51
N LEU A 157 -18.06 -0.66 -8.88
CA LEU A 157 -16.71 -1.11 -9.26
C LEU A 157 -16.19 -2.27 -8.41
N VAL A 158 -16.38 -2.19 -7.10
CA VAL A 158 -15.85 -3.14 -6.11
C VAL A 158 -16.98 -3.86 -5.36
N GLY A 159 -18.11 -3.19 -5.18
CA GLY A 159 -19.26 -3.69 -4.44
C GLY A 159 -19.57 -2.88 -3.19
N PRO A 160 -20.78 -3.03 -2.63
CA PRO A 160 -21.24 -2.23 -1.50
C PRO A 160 -20.73 -2.73 -0.14
N TRP A 161 -20.20 -3.95 -0.08
CA TRP A 161 -19.88 -4.62 1.18
C TRP A 161 -18.56 -4.14 1.79
N PRO A 162 -18.45 -4.15 3.14
CA PRO A 162 -17.19 -3.88 3.82
C PRO A 162 -16.20 -5.00 3.51
N LEU A 163 -14.92 -4.65 3.33
CA LEU A 163 -13.85 -5.63 3.13
C LEU A 163 -13.66 -6.53 4.37
N PHE A 164 -13.90 -5.97 5.57
CA PHE A 164 -13.75 -6.67 6.84
C PHE A 164 -15.06 -6.59 7.63
N PRO A 165 -16.04 -7.48 7.36
CA PRO A 165 -17.25 -7.54 8.15
C PRO A 165 -16.92 -8.00 9.58
N HIS A 166 -17.50 -7.33 10.57
CA HIS A 166 -17.38 -7.70 11.98
C HIS A 166 -18.76 -7.94 12.58
N ALA A 167 -18.86 -8.97 13.44
CA ALA A 167 -20.11 -9.38 14.05
C ALA A 167 -20.44 -8.52 15.28
N GLY A 168 -20.92 -7.30 15.05
CA GLY A 168 -21.41 -6.40 16.09
C GLY A 168 -20.37 -5.94 17.12
N LEU A 169 -20.77 -5.01 17.98
CA LEU A 169 -19.99 -4.55 19.12
C LEU A 169 -20.54 -5.24 20.38
N PRO A 170 -19.76 -6.07 21.09
CA PRO A 170 -20.18 -6.54 22.40
C PRO A 170 -20.38 -5.34 23.32
N ALA A 171 -21.39 -5.39 24.20
CA ALA A 171 -21.62 -4.34 25.19
C ALA A 171 -20.37 -4.20 26.07
N MET A 172 -19.69 -3.05 25.96
CA MET A 172 -18.42 -2.84 26.64
C MET A 172 -18.64 -2.27 28.04
N PRO A 173 -18.22 -2.98 29.10
CA PRO A 173 -18.25 -2.44 30.46
C PRO A 173 -17.25 -1.29 30.62
N TRP A 174 -17.43 -0.45 31.66
CA TRP A 174 -16.62 0.76 31.89
C TRP A 174 -15.11 0.48 31.99
N TRP A 175 -14.71 -0.67 32.55
CA TRP A 175 -13.31 -1.09 32.62
C TRP A 175 -12.73 -1.51 31.26
N GLY A 176 -13.58 -1.74 30.25
CA GLY A 176 -13.16 -2.09 28.90
C GLY A 176 -12.27 -1.01 28.27
N LEU A 177 -12.44 0.25 28.67
CA LEU A 177 -11.55 1.36 28.27
C LEU A 177 -10.08 1.11 28.69
N GLY A 178 -9.87 0.53 29.88
CA GLY A 178 -8.53 0.15 30.35
C GLY A 178 -7.91 -0.95 29.48
N LEU A 179 -8.72 -1.92 29.03
CA LEU A 179 -8.24 -2.93 28.08
C LEU A 179 -7.95 -2.33 26.71
N CYS A 180 -8.78 -1.41 26.21
CA CYS A 180 -8.50 -0.71 24.95
C CYS A 180 -7.19 0.08 25.01
N ALA A 181 -6.91 0.75 26.14
CA ALA A 181 -5.63 1.44 26.35
C ALA A 181 -4.46 0.45 26.36
N GLY A 182 -4.61 -0.68 27.06
CA GLY A 182 -3.59 -1.75 27.08
C GLY A 182 -3.31 -2.33 25.69
N VAL A 183 -4.36 -2.61 24.90
CA VAL A 183 -4.23 -3.04 23.51
C VAL A 183 -3.52 -1.98 22.66
N GLY A 184 -3.85 -0.70 22.86
CA GLY A 184 -3.18 0.41 22.17
C GLY A 184 -1.67 0.46 22.45
N VAL A 185 -1.25 0.26 23.71
CA VAL A 185 0.17 0.19 24.08
C VAL A 185 0.85 -1.00 23.41
N VAL A 186 0.24 -2.19 23.47
CA VAL A 186 0.79 -3.40 22.84
C VAL A 186 0.91 -3.22 21.33
N ALA A 187 -0.12 -2.68 20.67
CA ALA A 187 -0.11 -2.42 19.23
C ALA A 187 0.97 -1.39 18.85
N GLY A 188 1.15 -0.34 19.66
CA GLY A 188 2.22 0.65 19.46
C GLY A 188 3.62 0.03 19.56
N LEU A 189 3.86 -0.81 20.58
CA LEU A 189 5.12 -1.54 20.74
C LEU A 189 5.38 -2.50 19.57
N GLN A 190 4.35 -3.23 19.13
CA GLN A 190 4.44 -4.14 17.99
C GLN A 190 4.75 -3.39 16.69
N SER A 191 4.15 -2.21 16.48
CA SER A 191 4.44 -1.34 15.34
C SER A 191 5.90 -0.90 15.33
N ALA A 192 6.43 -0.46 16.48
CA ALA A 192 7.84 -0.07 16.63
C ALA A 192 8.79 -1.24 16.35
N LEU A 193 8.50 -2.43 16.90
CA LEU A 193 9.28 -3.64 16.66
C LEU A 193 9.29 -4.04 15.18
N THR A 194 8.12 -4.04 14.55
CA THR A 194 7.97 -4.42 13.13
C THR A 194 8.69 -3.44 12.22
N THR A 195 8.59 -2.15 12.51
CA THR A 195 9.30 -1.09 11.77
C THR A 195 10.83 -1.26 11.90
N ALA A 196 11.32 -1.49 13.11
CA ALA A 196 12.75 -1.73 13.33
C ALA A 196 13.25 -3.01 12.65
N ALA A 197 12.44 -4.08 12.67
CA ALA A 197 12.75 -5.33 11.97
C ALA A 197 12.80 -5.12 10.45
N LEU A 198 11.86 -4.36 9.88
CA LEU A 198 11.85 -4.03 8.45
C LEU A 198 13.14 -3.30 8.04
N TYR A 199 13.52 -2.23 8.73
CA TYR A 199 14.74 -1.49 8.41
C TYR A 199 16.00 -2.33 8.58
N ARG A 200 16.08 -3.17 9.63
CA ARG A 200 17.20 -4.13 9.78
C ARG A 200 17.26 -5.12 8.62
N CYS A 201 16.13 -5.63 8.16
CA CYS A 201 16.08 -6.51 6.99
C CYS A 201 16.60 -5.78 5.74
N GLU A 202 16.17 -4.54 5.50
CA GLU A 202 16.66 -3.74 4.36
C GLU A 202 18.18 -3.57 4.41
N GLU A 203 18.74 -3.20 5.56
CA GLU A 203 20.20 -3.09 5.75
C GLU A 203 20.95 -4.42 5.52
N LEU A 204 20.35 -5.55 5.91
CA LEU A 204 20.93 -6.87 5.67
C LEU A 204 20.91 -7.24 4.17
N TYR A 205 19.83 -6.90 3.47
CA TYR A 205 19.74 -7.10 2.02
C TYR A 205 20.77 -6.25 1.25
N GLU A 206 21.03 -5.02 1.71
CA GLU A 206 22.04 -4.15 1.11
C GLU A 206 23.48 -4.68 1.25
N LYS A 207 23.75 -5.50 2.27
CA LYS A 207 25.06 -6.14 2.50
C LYS A 207 25.28 -7.40 1.67
N LEU A 208 24.25 -7.92 0.99
CA LEU A 208 24.40 -9.12 0.17
C LEU A 208 25.24 -8.81 -1.09
N PRO A 209 26.25 -9.64 -1.44
CA PRO A 209 27.07 -9.46 -2.63
C PRO A 209 26.33 -9.84 -3.94
N ILE A 210 25.00 -9.73 -3.95
CA ILE A 210 24.13 -10.14 -5.05
C ILE A 210 23.49 -8.87 -5.63
N HIS A 211 23.47 -8.78 -6.95
CA HIS A 211 22.84 -7.65 -7.64
C HIS A 211 21.36 -7.52 -7.21
N TRP A 212 20.97 -6.30 -6.81
CA TRP A 212 19.66 -5.97 -6.19
C TRP A 212 18.41 -6.42 -6.96
N MET A 213 18.54 -6.67 -8.27
CA MET A 213 17.49 -7.27 -9.11
C MET A 213 17.00 -8.63 -8.57
N TRP A 214 17.86 -9.38 -7.89
CA TRP A 214 17.55 -10.73 -7.41
C TRP A 214 16.98 -10.76 -5.99
N TRP A 215 17.02 -9.65 -5.25
CA TRP A 215 16.52 -9.60 -3.88
C TRP A 215 15.05 -10.00 -3.75
N PRO A 216 14.13 -9.59 -4.64
CA PRO A 216 12.74 -10.02 -4.54
C PRO A 216 12.57 -11.53 -4.76
N ALA A 217 13.40 -12.15 -5.59
CA ALA A 217 13.37 -13.59 -5.82
C ALA A 217 13.83 -14.36 -4.56
N LEU A 218 14.87 -13.87 -3.86
CA LEU A 218 15.32 -14.42 -2.58
C LEU A 218 14.23 -14.30 -1.51
N GLY A 219 13.58 -13.15 -1.42
CA GLY A 219 12.40 -12.96 -0.57
C GLY A 219 11.27 -13.93 -0.94
N GLY A 220 11.04 -14.14 -2.24
CA GLY A 220 10.05 -15.10 -2.75
C GLY A 220 10.30 -16.54 -2.32
N ILE A 221 11.57 -16.97 -2.19
CA ILE A 221 11.91 -18.30 -1.66
C ILE A 221 11.46 -18.41 -0.20
N ILE A 222 11.80 -17.42 0.63
CA ILE A 222 11.46 -17.40 2.06
C ILE A 222 9.94 -17.40 2.24
N VAL A 223 9.24 -16.55 1.49
CA VAL A 223 7.77 -16.45 1.49
C VAL A 223 7.13 -17.75 1.02
N GLY A 224 7.63 -18.34 -0.07
CA GLY A 224 7.13 -19.60 -0.61
C GLY A 224 7.28 -20.76 0.37
N LEU A 225 8.44 -20.88 1.03
CA LEU A 225 8.68 -21.89 2.08
C LEU A 225 7.79 -21.66 3.30
N GLY A 226 7.61 -20.40 3.73
CA GLY A 226 6.67 -20.04 4.79
C GLY A 226 5.23 -20.43 4.46
N GLY A 227 4.81 -20.22 3.20
CA GLY A 227 3.50 -20.62 2.70
C GLY A 227 3.24 -22.14 2.69
N LEU A 228 4.29 -22.98 2.64
CA LEU A 228 4.14 -24.42 2.80
C LEU A 228 3.80 -24.82 4.25
N ILE A 229 4.28 -24.04 5.23
CA ILE A 229 4.03 -24.26 6.66
C ILE A 229 2.66 -23.70 7.03
N ASP A 230 2.41 -22.44 6.67
CA ASP A 230 1.14 -21.77 6.87
C ASP A 230 0.71 -21.05 5.59
N PRO A 231 -0.29 -21.58 4.85
CA PRO A 231 -0.82 -20.93 3.66
C PRO A 231 -1.27 -19.49 3.94
N ALA A 232 -1.72 -19.17 5.16
CA ALA A 232 -2.14 -17.81 5.54
C ALA A 232 -1.02 -16.77 5.47
N ALA A 233 0.25 -17.21 5.45
CA ALA A 233 1.40 -16.33 5.25
C ALA A 233 1.50 -15.78 3.82
N LEU A 234 0.83 -16.39 2.84
CA LEU A 234 0.77 -15.87 1.46
C LEU A 234 -0.39 -14.90 1.30
N ALA A 235 -0.18 -13.77 0.62
CA ALA A 235 -1.26 -12.80 0.36
C ALA A 235 -2.45 -13.39 -0.43
N SER A 236 -2.24 -14.50 -1.15
CA SER A 236 -3.28 -15.24 -1.86
C SER A 236 -4.19 -16.07 -0.93
N ALA A 237 -3.90 -16.20 0.36
CA ALA A 237 -4.77 -16.88 1.32
C ALA A 237 -5.93 -16.02 1.83
N THR A 238 -6.05 -14.79 1.33
CA THR A 238 -7.20 -13.91 1.60
C THR A 238 -8.47 -14.30 0.82
N THR A 239 -8.49 -15.43 0.09
CA THR A 239 -9.76 -16.05 -0.33
C THR A 239 -10.42 -16.73 0.87
N ARG A 240 -11.11 -15.93 1.69
CA ARG A 240 -12.24 -16.37 2.50
C ARG A 240 -13.53 -15.88 1.89
#